data_AF-A0A1H2B9H1-F1
#
_entry.id   AF-A0A1H2B9H1-F1
#
_cell.length_a   1.000
_cell.length_b   1.000
_cell.length_c   1.000
_cell.angle_alpha   90.00
_cell.angle_beta   90.00
_cell.angle_gamma   90.00
#
_symmetry.space_group_name_H-M   'P 1'
#
loop_
_entity.id
_entity.type
_entity.pdbx_description
1 polymer ?
#
loop_
_entity_poly.entity_id
_entity_poly.type
_entity_poly.pdbx_seq_one_letter_code
_entity_poly.pdbx_strand_id
1 'polypeptide(L)' 'MNCNHFRFIERHRPYRDLTFKFYDDGRLAIIDNDSQSALTPSELKGESRDFYVRQRIAFIKRDLAAKSQRYA' A
#
# COMPACT_ATOMS: atom_id res chain seq x y z
N MET A 1 11.68 6.19 -11.28
CA MET A 1 10.75 6.22 -10.13
C MET A 1 10.89 4.90 -9.41
N ASN A 2 11.28 4.91 -8.14
CA ASN A 2 11.32 3.70 -7.33
C ASN A 2 9.90 3.39 -6.83
N CYS A 3 9.58 2.10 -6.75
CA CYS A 3 8.26 1.63 -6.38
C CYS A 3 8.40 0.37 -5.53
N ASN A 4 7.81 0.39 -4.33
CA ASN A 4 7.77 -0.77 -3.46
C ASN A 4 6.49 -1.55 -3.72
N HIS A 5 6.63 -2.82 -4.13
CA HIS A 5 5.53 -3.71 -4.44
C HIS A 5 5.32 -4.71 -3.31
N PHE A 6 4.08 -4.86 -2.86
CA PHE A 6 3.68 -5.86 -1.88
C PHE A 6 2.49 -6.65 -2.42
N ARG A 7 2.60 -7.97 -2.42
CA ARG A 7 1.47 -8.85 -2.69
C ARG A 7 0.84 -9.28 -1.36
N PHE A 8 -0.48 -9.25 -1.30
CA PHE A 8 -1.25 -9.62 -0.13
C PHE A 8 -2.43 -10.48 -0.55
N ILE A 9 -2.52 -11.69 -0.02
CA ILE A 9 -3.63 -12.60 -0.31
C ILE A 9 -4.53 -12.62 0.92
N GLU A 10 -5.79 -12.21 0.76
CA GLU A 10 -6.77 -12.23 1.85
C GLU A 10 -7.02 -13.67 2.32
N ARG A 11 -6.97 -13.88 3.64
CA ARG A 11 -7.14 -15.21 4.26
C ARG A 11 -8.61 -15.62 4.41
N HIS A 12 -9.51 -14.66 4.22
CA HIS A 12 -10.96 -14.83 4.37
C HIS A 12 -11.65 -14.29 3.13
N ARG A 13 -12.90 -14.73 2.87
CA ARG A 13 -13.70 -14.22 1.75
C ARG A 13 -13.69 -12.68 1.74
N PRO A 14 -13.49 -12.03 0.58
CA PRO A 14 -13.52 -12.61 -0.77
C PRO A 14 -12.23 -13.29 -1.27
N TYR A 15 -11.20 -13.47 -0.43
CA TYR A 15 -9.92 -14.09 -0.80
C TYR A 15 -9.19 -13.36 -1.93
N ARG A 16 -9.32 -12.02 -1.99
CA ARG A 16 -8.67 -11.24 -3.06
C ARG A 16 -7.16 -11.39 -2.99
N ASP A 17 -6.55 -11.53 -4.16
CA ASP A 17 -5.11 -11.43 -4.35
C ASP A 17 -4.78 -10.00 -4.75
N LEU A 18 -4.26 -9.23 -3.81
CA LEU A 18 -4.05 -7.79 -3.98
C LEU A 18 -2.58 -7.47 -4.17
N THR A 19 -2.29 -6.55 -5.10
CA THR A 19 -0.98 -5.92 -5.26
C THR A 19 -1.06 -4.47 -4.80
N PHE A 20 -0.24 -4.11 -3.82
CA PHE A 20 -0.03 -2.75 -3.36
C PHE A 20 1.27 -2.20 -3.94
N LYS A 21 1.20 -1.05 -4.60
CA LYS A 21 2.35 -0.33 -5.14
C LYS A 21 2.47 1.04 -4.49
N PHE A 22 3.51 1.23 -3.67
CA PHE A 22 3.82 2.51 -3.04
C PHE A 22 4.94 3.19 -3.80
N TYR A 23 4.67 4.38 -4.33
CA TYR A 23 5.63 5.18 -5.08
C TYR A 23 6.32 6.19 -4.17
N ASP A 24 7.59 6.50 -4.44
CA ASP A 24 8.37 7.49 -3.66
C ASP A 24 7.73 8.89 -3.61
N ASP A 25 6.90 9.25 -4.59
CA ASP A 25 6.14 10.50 -4.61
C ASP A 25 4.88 10.48 -3.72
N GLY A 26 4.65 9.40 -2.99
CA GLY A 26 3.51 9.22 -2.09
C GLY A 26 2.25 8.70 -2.77
N ARG A 27 2.26 8.45 -4.08
CA ARG A 27 1.15 7.77 -4.75
C ARG A 27 1.03 6.32 -4.29
N LEU A 28 -0.18 5.78 -4.42
CA LEU A 28 -0.51 4.39 -4.15
C LEU A 28 -1.35 3.85 -5.30
N ALA A 29 -1.03 2.65 -5.77
CA ALA A 29 -1.96 1.85 -6.56
C ALA A 29 -2.25 0.55 -5.81
N ILE A 30 -3.53 0.18 -5.75
CA ILE A 30 -3.97 -1.12 -5.25
C ILE A 30 -4.65 -1.81 -6.42
N ILE A 31 -4.25 -3.03 -6.72
CA ILE A 31 -4.74 -3.79 -7.86
C ILE A 31 -5.26 -5.12 -7.32
N ASP A 32 -6.48 -5.49 -7.67
CA ASP A 32 -6.96 -6.86 -7.55
C ASP A 32 -6.40 -7.67 -8.72
N ASN A 33 -5.57 -8.66 -8.44
CA ASN A 33 -4.86 -9.44 -9.45
C ASN A 33 -5.81 -10.39 -10.20
N ASP A 34 -6.95 -10.76 -9.62
CA ASP A 34 -7.94 -11.63 -10.25
C ASP A 34 -8.75 -10.86 -11.30
N SER A 35 -9.36 -9.75 -10.88
CA SER A 35 -10.19 -8.91 -11.75
C SER A 35 -9.39 -7.86 -12.55
N GLN A 36 -8.09 -7.76 -12.32
CA GLN A 36 -7.19 -6.69 -12.81
C GLN A 36 -7.69 -5.27 -12.54
N SER A 37 -8.59 -5.11 -11.57
CA SER A 37 -9.25 -3.84 -11.30
C SER A 37 -8.44 -3.03 -10.29
N ALA A 38 -8.40 -1.71 -10.49
CA ALA A 38 -7.83 -0.80 -9.52
C ALA A 38 -8.81 -0.62 -8.35
N LEU A 39 -8.31 -0.71 -7.12
CA LEU A 39 -9.06 -0.51 -5.90
C LEU A 39 -8.60 0.74 -5.17
N THR A 40 -9.52 1.34 -4.42
CA THR A 40 -9.24 2.41 -3.48
C THR A 40 -9.08 1.86 -2.06
N PRO A 41 -8.38 2.57 -1.16
CA PRO A 41 -8.26 2.15 0.24
C PRO A 41 -9.58 1.94 0.98
N SER A 42 -10.65 2.63 0.55
CA SER A 42 -12.00 2.51 1.14
C SER A 42 -12.68 1.18 0.81
N GLU A 43 -12.24 0.50 -0.26
CA GLU A 43 -12.77 -0.80 -0.69
C GLU A 43 -12.05 -1.99 -0.03
N LEU A 44 -11.00 -1.71 0.74
CA LEU A 44 -10.30 -2.70 1.56
C LEU A 44 -11.10 -3.00 2.82
N LYS A 45 -11.03 -4.26 3.27
CA LYS A 45 -11.75 -4.74 4.45
C LYS A 45 -10.87 -5.68 5.28
N GLY A 46 -11.08 -5.68 6.58
CA GLY A 46 -10.34 -6.57 7.49
C GLY A 46 -8.82 -6.41 7.36
N GLU A 47 -8.13 -7.54 7.19
CA GLU A 47 -6.66 -7.61 7.20
C GLU A 47 -6.01 -6.85 6.04
N SER A 48 -6.62 -6.79 4.85
CA SER A 48 -6.04 -6.03 3.73
C SER A 48 -6.04 -4.52 4.00
N ARG A 49 -7.04 -4.02 4.73
CA ARG A 49 -7.10 -2.61 5.18
C ARG A 49 -6.08 -2.33 6.28
N ASP A 50 -5.93 -3.23 7.25
CA ASP A 50 -4.92 -3.10 8.31
C ASP A 50 -3.50 -3.12 7.72
N PHE A 51 -3.23 -4.05 6.80
CA PHE A 51 -1.97 -4.12 6.05
C PHE A 51 -1.66 -2.79 5.34
N TYR A 52 -2.63 -2.26 4.60
CA TYR A 52 -2.51 -0.96 3.94
C TYR A 52 -2.14 0.16 4.93
N VAL A 53 -2.87 0.27 6.05
CA VAL A 53 -2.65 1.34 7.03
C VAL A 53 -1.24 1.25 7.62
N ARG A 54 -0.79 0.06 8.03
CA ARG A 54 0.56 -0.13 8.58
C ARG A 54 1.63 0.26 7.58
N GLN A 55 1.48 -0.18 6.34
CA GLN A 55 2.45 0.12 5.28
C GLN A 55 2.46 1.60 4.91
N ARG A 56 1.29 2.26 4.88
CA ARG A 56 1.17 3.70 4.63
C ARG A 56 1.83 4.51 5.73
N ILE A 57 1.62 4.16 7.00
CA ILE A 57 2.28 4.82 8.14
C ILE A 57 3.81 4.65 8.06
N ALA A 58 4.29 3.43 7.79
CA ALA A 58 5.73 3.17 7.66
C ALA A 58 6.35 4.00 6.53
N PHE A 59 5.65 4.12 5.40
CA PHE A 59 6.08 4.95 4.28
C PHE A 59 6.17 6.44 4.66
N ILE A 60 5.12 7.00 5.27
CA ILE A 60 5.09 8.40 5.71
C ILE A 60 6.22 8.69 6.72
N LYS A 61 6.45 7.78 7.67
CA LYS A 61 7.53 7.94 8.66
C LYS A 61 8.91 7.98 8.00
N ARG A 62 9.17 7.13 7.00
CA ARG A 62 10.44 7.13 6.26
C ARG A 62 10.61 8.40 5.44
N ASP A 63 9.58 8.84 4.73
CA ASP A 63 9.61 10.09 3.96
C ASP A 63 9.86 11.31 4.87
N LEU A 64 9.16 11.39 6.00
CA LEU A 64 9.37 12.46 6.98
C LEU A 64 10.80 12.47 7.52
N ALA A 65 11.33 11.30 7.91
CA ALA A 65 12.71 11.19 8.40
C ALA A 65 13.74 11.61 7.33
N ALA A 66 13.55 11.17 6.08
CA ALA A 66 14.43 11.53 4.97
C ALA A 66 14.39 13.04 4.67
N LYS A 67 13.22 13.68 4.80
CA LYS A 67 13.08 15.13 4.67
C LYS A 67 13.73 15.86 5.83
N SER A 68 13.50 15.45 7.07
CA SER A 68 14.11 16.06 8.26
C SER A 68 15.64 16.02 8.21
N GLN A 69 16.24 14.93 7.74
CA GLN A 69 17.70 14.83 7.55
C GLN A 69 18.26 15.80 6.51
N ARG A 70 17.43 16.25 5.55
CA ARG A 70 17.87 17.15 4.47
C ARG A 70 17.93 18.62 4.90
N TYR A 71 17.30 18.95 6.03
CA TYR A 71 17.27 20.30 6.61
C TYR A 71 17.97 20.36 7.98
N ALA A 72 18.69 19.29 8.36
CA ALA A 72 19.48 19.20 9.59
C ALA A 72 20.96 19.51 9.34
#